data_AF-A0A1Y2CEW5-F1
#
_entry.id   AF-A0A1Y2CEW5-F1
#
_cell.length_a   1.000
_cell.length_b   1.000
_cell.length_c   1.000
_cell.angle_alpha   90.00
_cell.angle_beta   90.00
_cell.angle_gamma   90.00
#
_symmetry.space_group_name_H-M   'P 1'
#
loop_
_entity.id
_entity.type
_entity.pdbx_description
1 polymer ?
#
loop_
_entity_poly.entity_id
_entity_poly.type
_entity_poly.pdbx_seq_one_letter_code
_entity_poly.pdbx_strand_id
1 'polypeptide(L)'
;MKRSPKMPKPVHLIRPLQPSEQETIAATLSYAFANSTFTKWITPDPILRKSNMDTYFTDIVTGVSSVPGSFIEVTDDLNAAALWSFKAPESPSVTPRKRPPYRKEVVDIFAGIEQSAPEKPYLYLDFIGAKVEGTGAASALIRHRLANLEQGTKVALWTGTRSNIAFYERFGFKLYSQALEQDLEGGQNGWWMVRDPQSEHIVRPMRAGEEDIVIDILSTAFYRDEWIKWTTPDDNARAKECLVDFTAIVKSSDPNMVIEVTDDLNGAAVWIHRNENVGADDGVCHEYESMDEFRDEVRRILEGIGPAAPPRPYLFLDLIGSKVEGTGAASALIRHRLERIGNDTKVALWTGNKQNRKFYERFGFKPYAQALKEDLPCGQNAWWLVRDASDSMKK
;
A
#
# COMPACT_ATOMS: atom_id res chain seq x y z
N MET A 1 26.79 -23.76 4.74
CA MET A 1 25.49 -24.22 4.20
C MET A 1 25.00 -23.15 3.22
N LYS A 2 25.23 -23.33 1.91
CA LYS A 2 24.86 -22.34 0.88
C LYS A 2 23.34 -22.30 0.75
N ARG A 3 22.71 -21.15 1.01
CA ARG A 3 21.27 -20.95 0.79
C ARG A 3 20.98 -21.17 -0.70
N SER A 4 20.09 -22.10 -1.01
CA SER A 4 19.59 -22.32 -2.36
C SER A 4 18.99 -21.01 -2.92
N PRO A 5 19.17 -20.70 -4.20
CA PRO A 5 18.57 -19.53 -4.81
C PRO A 5 17.04 -19.61 -4.69
N LYS A 6 16.42 -18.56 -4.13
CA LYS A 6 14.95 -18.43 -4.09
C LYS A 6 14.45 -18.39 -5.54
N MET A 7 13.64 -19.37 -5.93
CA MET A 7 12.93 -19.32 -7.22
C MET A 7 12.15 -18.00 -7.32
N PRO A 8 12.08 -17.39 -8.52
CA PRO A 8 11.27 -16.20 -8.73
C PRO A 8 9.83 -16.50 -8.33
N LYS A 9 9.23 -15.61 -7.53
CA LYS A 9 7.82 -15.75 -7.14
C LYS A 9 6.96 -15.68 -8.40
N PRO A 10 5.94 -16.55 -8.55
CA PRO A 10 5.02 -16.47 -9.67
C PRO A 10 4.37 -15.08 -9.71
N VAL A 11 4.28 -14.50 -10.90
CA VAL A 11 3.53 -13.28 -11.14
C VAL A 11 2.06 -13.69 -11.25
N HIS A 12 1.21 -13.14 -10.39
CA HIS A 12 -0.23 -13.41 -10.39
C HIS A 12 -0.95 -12.24 -11.05
N LEU A 13 -1.64 -12.49 -12.16
CA LEU A 13 -2.53 -11.49 -12.76
C LEU A 13 -3.91 -11.61 -12.12
N ILE A 14 -4.47 -10.49 -11.65
CA ILE A 14 -5.76 -10.48 -10.95
C ILE A 14 -6.84 -9.96 -11.89
N ARG A 15 -7.98 -10.64 -11.95
CA ARG A 15 -9.13 -10.25 -12.77
C ARG A 15 -10.46 -10.63 -12.10
N PRO A 16 -11.58 -10.03 -12.52
CA PRO A 16 -12.91 -10.49 -12.13
C PRO A 16 -13.17 -11.95 -12.58
N LEU A 17 -13.90 -12.69 -11.75
CA LEU A 17 -14.39 -14.03 -12.05
C LEU A 17 -15.36 -14.00 -13.24
N GLN A 18 -15.20 -14.92 -14.19
CA GLN A 18 -16.20 -15.13 -15.24
C GLN A 18 -17.29 -16.11 -14.80
N PRO A 19 -18.55 -15.97 -15.26
CA PRO A 19 -19.65 -16.86 -14.86
C PRO A 19 -19.36 -18.36 -15.06
N SER A 20 -18.66 -18.73 -16.14
CA SER A 20 -18.29 -20.12 -16.45
C SER A 20 -17.23 -20.71 -15.51
N GLU A 21 -16.59 -19.89 -14.67
CA GLU A 21 -15.47 -20.29 -13.80
C GLU A 21 -15.93 -20.55 -12.35
N GLN A 22 -17.20 -20.31 -12.03
CA GLN A 22 -17.75 -20.42 -10.67
C GLN A 22 -17.50 -21.79 -10.03
N GLU A 23 -17.72 -22.88 -10.77
CA GLU A 23 -17.48 -24.25 -10.27
C GLU A 23 -15.99 -24.49 -9.95
N THR A 24 -15.09 -23.97 -10.79
CA THR A 24 -13.64 -24.11 -10.58
C THR A 24 -13.18 -23.34 -9.36
N ILE A 25 -13.71 -22.14 -9.13
CA ILE A 25 -13.38 -21.34 -7.96
C ILE A 25 -14.01 -21.88 -6.69
N ALA A 26 -15.23 -22.41 -6.74
CA ALA A 26 -15.83 -23.12 -5.62
C ALA A 26 -14.90 -24.27 -5.17
N ALA A 27 -14.47 -25.14 -6.09
CA ALA A 27 -13.55 -26.23 -5.78
C ALA A 27 -12.19 -25.75 -5.23
N THR A 28 -11.67 -24.64 -5.74
CA THR A 28 -10.42 -24.02 -5.28
C THR A 28 -10.53 -23.56 -3.83
N LEU A 29 -11.61 -22.86 -3.47
CA LEU A 29 -11.86 -22.41 -2.10
C LEU A 29 -12.18 -23.58 -1.18
N SER A 30 -12.95 -24.57 -1.63
CA SER A 30 -13.21 -25.79 -0.86
C SER A 30 -11.92 -26.49 -0.48
N TYR A 31 -10.97 -26.63 -1.42
CA TYR A 31 -9.66 -27.22 -1.15
C TYR A 31 -8.85 -26.39 -0.13
N ALA A 32 -8.79 -25.07 -0.33
CA ALA A 32 -8.04 -24.17 0.54
C ALA A 32 -8.56 -24.19 1.99
N PHE A 33 -9.88 -24.07 2.16
CA PHE A 33 -10.51 -23.97 3.48
C PHE A 33 -10.68 -25.31 4.17
N ALA A 34 -10.85 -26.41 3.44
CA ALA A 34 -10.87 -27.75 4.03
C ALA A 34 -9.60 -28.00 4.86
N ASN A 35 -8.46 -27.43 4.48
CA ASN A 35 -7.20 -27.63 5.19
C ASN A 35 -6.90 -26.62 6.30
N SER A 36 -7.74 -25.59 6.45
CA SER A 36 -7.54 -24.56 7.48
C SER A 36 -7.70 -25.13 8.90
N THR A 37 -6.97 -24.56 9.85
CA THR A 37 -7.05 -24.94 11.28
C THR A 37 -8.46 -24.72 11.84
N PHE A 38 -9.10 -23.61 11.47
CA PHE A 38 -10.45 -23.28 11.91
C PHE A 38 -11.50 -24.28 11.40
N THR A 39 -11.47 -24.64 10.10
CA THR A 39 -12.41 -25.61 9.54
C THR A 39 -12.14 -27.03 10.06
N LYS A 40 -10.87 -27.42 10.27
CA LYS A 40 -10.51 -28.69 10.93
C LYS A 40 -11.06 -28.77 12.35
N TRP A 41 -11.03 -27.66 13.09
CA TRP A 41 -11.62 -27.60 14.41
C TRP A 41 -13.16 -27.68 14.35
N ILE A 42 -13.82 -26.96 13.43
CA ILE A 42 -15.28 -27.05 13.26
C ILE A 42 -15.72 -28.47 12.88
N THR A 43 -15.04 -29.11 11.92
CA THR A 43 -15.35 -30.46 11.44
C THR A 43 -14.07 -31.31 11.39
N PRO A 44 -13.76 -32.06 12.47
CA PRO A 44 -12.54 -32.87 12.53
C PRO A 44 -12.49 -33.98 11.47
N ASP A 45 -13.62 -34.63 11.20
CA ASP A 45 -13.73 -35.70 10.20
C ASP A 45 -13.38 -35.17 8.79
N PRO A 46 -12.33 -35.69 8.13
CA PRO A 46 -11.87 -35.19 6.84
C PRO A 46 -12.85 -35.42 5.69
N ILE A 47 -13.61 -36.51 5.70
CA ILE A 47 -14.57 -36.84 4.65
C ILE A 47 -15.77 -35.90 4.76
N LEU A 48 -16.32 -35.76 5.98
CA LEU A 48 -17.43 -34.86 6.24
C LEU A 48 -17.04 -33.40 5.98
N ARG A 49 -15.84 -32.99 6.42
CA ARG A 49 -15.32 -31.64 6.19
C ARG A 49 -15.20 -31.31 4.71
N LYS A 50 -14.65 -32.22 3.90
CA LYS A 50 -14.55 -32.00 2.45
C LYS A 50 -15.95 -31.84 1.84
N SER A 51 -16.87 -32.76 2.12
CA SER A 51 -18.24 -32.71 1.61
C SER A 51 -18.96 -31.41 2.00
N ASN A 52 -18.77 -30.95 3.24
CA ASN A 52 -19.33 -29.70 3.73
C ASN A 52 -18.74 -28.49 3.01
N MET A 53 -17.42 -28.45 2.81
CA MET A 53 -16.74 -27.35 2.11
C MET A 53 -17.10 -27.28 0.62
N ASP A 54 -17.26 -28.42 -0.05
CA ASP A 54 -17.70 -28.47 -1.46
C ASP A 54 -19.10 -27.84 -1.61
N THR A 55 -20.04 -28.25 -0.76
CA THR A 55 -21.41 -27.71 -0.75
C THR A 55 -21.41 -26.22 -0.38
N TYR A 56 -20.66 -25.86 0.67
CA TYR A 56 -20.62 -24.51 1.20
C TYR A 56 -20.09 -23.49 0.17
N PHE A 57 -18.94 -23.75 -0.44
CA PHE A 57 -18.37 -22.80 -1.40
C PHE A 57 -19.11 -22.74 -2.73
N THR A 58 -19.79 -23.83 -3.14
CA THR A 58 -20.72 -23.78 -4.28
C THR A 58 -21.84 -22.78 -4.02
N ASP A 59 -22.46 -22.84 -2.84
CA ASP A 59 -23.52 -21.90 -2.43
C ASP A 59 -23.00 -20.46 -2.31
N ILE A 60 -21.86 -20.27 -1.65
CA ILE A 60 -21.29 -18.94 -1.39
C ILE A 60 -20.86 -18.27 -2.70
N VAL A 61 -20.15 -18.96 -3.60
CA VAL A 61 -19.70 -18.38 -4.88
C VAL A 61 -20.90 -17.96 -5.73
N THR A 62 -21.94 -18.80 -5.78
CA THR A 62 -23.18 -18.50 -6.50
C THR A 62 -23.91 -17.30 -5.87
N GLY A 63 -24.03 -17.30 -4.55
CA GLY A 63 -24.73 -16.25 -3.80
C GLY A 63 -24.05 -14.88 -3.89
N VAL A 64 -22.73 -14.82 -3.68
CA VAL A 64 -21.94 -13.59 -3.81
C VAL A 64 -22.02 -13.02 -5.22
N SER A 65 -21.96 -13.88 -6.25
CA SER A 65 -22.10 -13.44 -7.65
C SER A 65 -23.47 -12.85 -7.99
N SER A 66 -24.48 -13.07 -7.14
CA SER A 66 -25.86 -12.62 -7.37
C SER A 66 -26.25 -11.38 -6.54
N VAL A 67 -25.42 -10.96 -5.58
CA VAL A 67 -25.73 -9.82 -4.70
C VAL A 67 -25.10 -8.54 -5.24
N PRO A 68 -25.90 -7.47 -5.46
CA PRO A 68 -25.36 -6.16 -5.84
C PRO A 68 -24.30 -5.65 -4.85
N GLY A 69 -23.20 -5.09 -5.36
CA GLY A 69 -22.08 -4.63 -4.54
C GLY A 69 -21.17 -5.73 -4.00
N SER A 70 -21.37 -6.98 -4.44
CA SER A 70 -20.48 -8.11 -4.16
C SER A 70 -19.84 -8.62 -5.44
N PHE A 71 -18.59 -9.08 -5.37
CA PHE A 71 -17.83 -9.52 -6.53
C PHE A 71 -16.71 -10.48 -6.12
N ILE A 72 -16.17 -11.20 -7.11
CA ILE A 72 -15.12 -12.19 -6.92
C ILE A 72 -13.93 -11.85 -7.83
N GLU A 73 -12.74 -11.82 -7.24
CA GLU A 73 -11.48 -11.68 -7.94
C GLU A 73 -10.70 -12.97 -7.90
N VAL A 74 -10.04 -13.29 -9.01
CA VAL A 74 -9.27 -14.52 -9.18
C VAL A 74 -7.88 -14.24 -9.71
N THR A 75 -6.96 -15.16 -9.45
CA THR A 75 -5.75 -15.27 -10.25
C THR A 75 -6.09 -15.81 -11.64
N ASP A 76 -5.29 -15.46 -12.64
CA ASP A 76 -5.44 -15.91 -14.03
C ASP A 76 -5.47 -17.44 -14.18
N ASP A 77 -4.72 -18.13 -13.35
CA ASP A 77 -4.67 -19.60 -13.26
C ASP A 77 -5.80 -20.24 -12.42
N LEU A 78 -6.72 -19.43 -11.87
CA LEU A 78 -7.82 -19.84 -11.00
C LEU A 78 -7.39 -20.62 -9.74
N ASN A 79 -6.13 -20.55 -9.35
CA ASN A 79 -5.63 -21.24 -8.16
C ASN A 79 -5.83 -20.45 -6.86
N ALA A 80 -6.27 -19.20 -6.94
CA ALA A 80 -6.67 -18.41 -5.79
C ALA A 80 -7.84 -17.48 -6.11
N ALA A 81 -8.63 -17.16 -5.09
CA ALA A 81 -9.75 -16.24 -5.18
C ALA A 81 -9.93 -15.41 -3.92
N ALA A 82 -10.46 -14.20 -4.08
CA ALA A 82 -10.94 -13.33 -3.01
C ALA A 82 -12.40 -12.93 -3.29
N LEU A 83 -13.26 -13.12 -2.30
CA LEU A 83 -14.68 -12.79 -2.35
C LEU A 83 -14.90 -11.52 -1.52
N TRP A 84 -15.55 -10.55 -2.13
CA TRP A 84 -15.79 -9.25 -1.51
C TRP A 84 -17.28 -8.92 -1.53
N SER A 85 -17.79 -8.37 -0.43
CA SER A 85 -19.18 -7.90 -0.33
C SER A 85 -19.23 -6.54 0.35
N PHE A 86 -19.94 -5.58 -0.24
CA PHE A 86 -20.24 -4.33 0.44
C PHE A 86 -21.34 -4.52 1.49
N LYS A 87 -21.03 -4.24 2.76
CA LYS A 87 -21.96 -4.37 3.90
C LYS A 87 -22.45 -3.00 4.34
N ALA A 88 -23.68 -2.66 3.96
CA ALA A 88 -24.49 -1.56 4.47
C ALA A 88 -25.55 -2.08 5.46
N PRO A 89 -26.21 -1.21 6.26
CA PRO A 89 -27.26 -1.62 7.19
C PRO A 89 -28.31 -2.55 6.57
N GLU A 90 -28.72 -2.29 5.31
CA GLU A 90 -29.73 -3.07 4.58
C GLU A 90 -29.15 -4.14 3.63
N SER A 91 -27.83 -4.37 3.61
CA SER A 91 -27.24 -5.33 2.67
C SER A 91 -27.77 -6.76 2.91
N PRO A 92 -28.13 -7.50 1.84
CA PRO A 92 -28.50 -8.90 1.94
C PRO A 92 -27.38 -9.72 2.57
N SER A 93 -27.74 -10.67 3.43
CA SER A 93 -26.80 -11.66 3.93
C SER A 93 -26.78 -12.87 2.99
N VAL A 94 -25.60 -13.18 2.43
CA VAL A 94 -25.39 -14.45 1.72
C VAL A 94 -25.26 -15.53 2.79
N THR A 95 -26.28 -16.37 2.90
CA THR A 95 -26.28 -17.52 3.81
C THR A 95 -26.25 -18.81 3.00
N PRO A 96 -25.41 -19.79 3.39
CA PRO A 96 -25.44 -21.11 2.75
C PRO A 96 -26.80 -21.77 2.97
N ARG A 97 -27.27 -22.55 2.00
CA ARG A 97 -28.61 -23.18 2.05
C ARG A 97 -28.71 -24.20 3.19
N LYS A 98 -27.59 -24.84 3.51
CA LYS A 98 -27.51 -25.87 4.56
C LYS A 98 -26.42 -25.51 5.55
N ARG A 99 -26.79 -25.40 6.82
CA ARG A 99 -25.83 -25.30 7.93
C ARG A 99 -25.71 -26.67 8.61
N PRO A 100 -24.49 -27.19 8.81
CA PRO A 100 -24.29 -28.37 9.65
C PRO A 100 -24.81 -28.13 11.08
N PRO A 101 -25.27 -29.17 11.80
CA PRO A 101 -25.55 -29.06 13.22
C PRO A 101 -24.22 -28.85 13.97
N TYR A 102 -23.91 -27.60 14.29
CA TYR A 102 -22.69 -27.24 14.99
C TYR A 102 -22.82 -27.52 16.49
N ARG A 103 -21.70 -27.91 17.11
CA ARG A 103 -21.56 -27.91 18.57
C ARG A 103 -21.64 -26.49 19.13
N LYS A 104 -21.98 -26.37 20.42
CA LYS A 104 -22.25 -25.09 21.08
C LYS A 104 -21.12 -24.07 20.89
N GLU A 105 -19.88 -24.50 21.01
CA GLU A 105 -18.69 -23.64 20.91
C GLU A 105 -18.56 -22.95 19.55
N VAL A 106 -18.94 -23.66 18.48
CA VAL A 106 -18.91 -23.12 17.11
C VAL A 106 -20.05 -22.12 16.92
N VAL A 107 -21.23 -22.41 17.47
CA VAL A 107 -22.37 -21.50 17.45
C VAL A 107 -22.03 -20.21 18.20
N ASP A 108 -21.41 -20.33 19.38
CA ASP A 108 -21.00 -19.20 20.21
C ASP A 108 -19.98 -18.30 19.49
N ILE A 109 -18.98 -18.88 18.80
CA ILE A 109 -18.04 -18.09 17.98
C ILE A 109 -18.78 -17.33 16.86
N PHE A 110 -19.66 -18.00 16.10
CA PHE A 110 -20.36 -17.33 15.00
C PHE A 110 -21.30 -16.22 15.49
N ALA A 111 -21.99 -16.42 16.61
CA ALA A 111 -22.79 -15.39 17.25
C ALA A 111 -21.92 -14.22 17.73
N GLY A 112 -20.77 -14.51 18.33
CA GLY A 112 -19.80 -13.49 18.75
C GLY A 112 -19.24 -12.70 17.57
N ILE A 113 -18.93 -13.33 16.43
CA ILE A 113 -18.49 -12.65 15.20
C ILE A 113 -19.55 -11.67 14.73
N GLU A 114 -20.83 -12.06 14.74
CA GLU A 114 -21.93 -11.20 14.32
C GLU A 114 -22.12 -10.01 15.28
N GLN A 115 -22.07 -10.24 16.59
CA GLN A 115 -22.25 -9.20 17.61
C GLN A 115 -21.07 -8.22 17.69
N SER A 116 -19.86 -8.69 17.44
CA SER A 116 -18.62 -7.89 17.53
C SER A 116 -18.23 -7.25 16.20
N ALA A 117 -19.06 -7.35 15.17
CA ALA A 117 -18.77 -6.83 13.84
C ALA A 117 -18.54 -5.31 13.85
N PRO A 118 -17.65 -4.79 12.99
CA PRO A 118 -17.47 -3.35 12.82
C PRO A 118 -18.77 -2.65 12.43
N GLU A 119 -18.86 -1.36 12.76
CA GLU A 119 -19.98 -0.53 12.32
C GLU A 119 -20.00 -0.41 10.79
N LYS A 120 -21.16 -0.59 10.18
CA LYS A 120 -21.36 -0.44 8.73
C LYS A 120 -21.43 1.06 8.33
N PRO A 121 -21.05 1.47 7.11
CA PRO A 121 -20.68 0.63 5.98
C PRO A 121 -19.20 0.24 5.93
N TYR A 122 -18.91 -0.91 5.32
CA TYR A 122 -17.56 -1.33 4.94
C TYR A 122 -17.59 -2.31 3.76
N LEU A 123 -16.50 -2.34 2.99
CA LEU A 123 -16.20 -3.45 2.09
C LEU A 123 -15.66 -4.62 2.91
N TYR A 124 -16.31 -5.77 2.82
CA TYR A 124 -15.95 -6.95 3.59
C TYR A 124 -15.19 -7.94 2.69
N LEU A 125 -14.02 -8.40 3.15
CA LEU A 125 -13.35 -9.56 2.56
C LEU A 125 -13.97 -10.82 3.17
N ASP A 126 -14.99 -11.38 2.50
CA ASP A 126 -15.71 -12.55 3.00
C ASP A 126 -14.78 -13.77 3.08
N PHE A 127 -14.04 -14.03 1.99
CA PHE A 127 -13.16 -15.18 1.88
C PHE A 127 -11.94 -14.85 1.04
N ILE A 128 -10.80 -15.41 1.41
CA ILE A 128 -9.61 -15.46 0.57
C ILE A 128 -8.93 -16.80 0.72
N GLY A 129 -8.60 -17.44 -0.39
CA GLY A 129 -7.99 -18.77 -0.39
C GLY A 129 -7.17 -19.04 -1.64
N ALA A 130 -6.17 -19.91 -1.49
CA ALA A 130 -5.34 -20.40 -2.58
C ALA A 130 -5.13 -21.92 -2.43
N LYS A 131 -5.03 -22.66 -3.55
CA LYS A 131 -4.69 -24.08 -3.52
C LYS A 131 -3.28 -24.34 -3.00
N VAL A 132 -2.35 -23.42 -3.28
CA VAL A 132 -0.94 -23.56 -2.92
C VAL A 132 -0.53 -22.38 -2.05
N GLU A 133 -0.16 -22.68 -0.80
CA GLU A 133 0.36 -21.70 0.14
C GLU A 133 1.75 -21.19 -0.27
N GLY A 134 2.14 -20.02 0.23
CA GLY A 134 3.48 -19.46 0.01
C GLY A 134 3.77 -18.91 -1.40
N THR A 135 2.83 -19.04 -2.35
CA THR A 135 2.95 -18.51 -3.73
C THR A 135 2.81 -16.99 -3.82
N GLY A 136 2.24 -16.35 -2.80
CA GLY A 136 1.94 -14.92 -2.78
C GLY A 136 0.61 -14.53 -3.44
N ALA A 137 -0.20 -15.50 -3.90
CA ALA A 137 -1.47 -15.24 -4.58
C ALA A 137 -2.45 -14.41 -3.73
N ALA A 138 -2.64 -14.76 -2.45
CA ALA A 138 -3.49 -13.99 -1.53
C ALA A 138 -3.00 -12.54 -1.35
N SER A 139 -1.68 -12.33 -1.29
CA SER A 139 -1.11 -10.98 -1.22
C SER A 139 -1.34 -10.18 -2.50
N ALA A 140 -1.32 -10.84 -3.66
CA ALA A 140 -1.61 -10.20 -4.95
C ALA A 140 -3.08 -9.76 -5.03
N LEU A 141 -4.02 -10.64 -4.63
CA LEU A 141 -5.46 -10.34 -4.57
C LEU A 141 -5.76 -9.15 -3.65
N ILE A 142 -5.25 -9.15 -2.42
CA ILE A 142 -5.47 -8.03 -1.47
C ILE A 142 -4.87 -6.73 -2.03
N ARG A 143 -3.63 -6.75 -2.54
CA ARG A 143 -2.99 -5.55 -3.11
C ARG A 143 -3.76 -5.01 -4.30
N HIS A 144 -4.24 -5.87 -5.18
CA HIS A 144 -5.04 -5.48 -6.33
C HIS A 144 -6.32 -4.76 -5.88
N ARG A 145 -7.05 -5.32 -4.90
CA ARG A 145 -8.26 -4.67 -4.39
C ARG A 145 -7.95 -3.34 -3.70
N LEU A 146 -6.98 -3.33 -2.78
CA LEU A 146 -6.61 -2.14 -2.03
C LEU A 146 -6.10 -1.00 -2.93
N ALA A 147 -5.49 -1.31 -4.07
CA ALA A 147 -5.04 -0.32 -5.05
C ALA A 147 -6.20 0.33 -5.84
N ASN A 148 -7.35 -0.33 -5.91
CA ASN A 148 -8.53 0.10 -6.67
C ASN A 148 -9.73 0.42 -5.75
N LEU A 149 -9.50 0.69 -4.47
CA LEU A 149 -10.57 1.11 -3.56
C LEU A 149 -11.05 2.51 -3.91
N GLU A 150 -12.36 2.71 -3.82
CA GLU A 150 -12.93 4.04 -3.77
C GLU A 150 -12.45 4.76 -2.50
N GLN A 151 -12.20 6.06 -2.64
CA GLN A 151 -11.81 6.91 -1.52
C GLN A 151 -12.88 6.88 -0.43
N GLY A 152 -12.46 6.92 0.84
CA GLY A 152 -13.41 6.81 1.96
C GLY A 152 -13.88 5.37 2.28
N THR A 153 -13.44 4.35 1.53
CA THR A 153 -13.87 2.97 1.79
C THR A 153 -13.15 2.35 2.99
N LYS A 154 -13.92 2.06 4.04
CA LYS A 154 -13.50 1.19 5.16
C LYS A 154 -13.51 -0.26 4.68
N VAL A 155 -12.46 -1.02 5.00
CA VAL A 155 -12.38 -2.45 4.67
C VAL A 155 -12.33 -3.27 5.95
N ALA A 156 -13.10 -4.34 6.03
CA ALA A 156 -13.09 -5.25 7.17
C ALA A 156 -12.93 -6.70 6.73
N LEU A 157 -12.42 -7.52 7.64
CA LEU A 157 -12.38 -8.97 7.54
C LEU A 157 -12.44 -9.57 8.94
N TRP A 158 -12.78 -10.84 9.07
CA TRP A 158 -12.39 -11.60 10.26
C TRP A 158 -11.61 -12.85 9.88
N THR A 159 -10.77 -13.32 10.79
CA THR A 159 -10.04 -14.58 10.65
C THR A 159 -10.35 -15.48 11.82
N GLY A 160 -10.52 -16.79 11.56
CA GLY A 160 -10.64 -17.82 12.59
C GLY A 160 -9.28 -18.38 13.04
N THR A 161 -8.18 -17.80 12.55
CA THR A 161 -6.82 -18.30 12.79
C THR A 161 -5.90 -17.17 13.21
N ARG A 162 -5.42 -17.21 14.45
CA ARG A 162 -4.63 -16.14 15.08
C ARG A 162 -3.35 -15.81 14.34
N SER A 163 -2.68 -16.81 13.75
CA SER A 163 -1.44 -16.60 12.98
C SER A 163 -1.65 -15.78 11.70
N ASN A 164 -2.89 -15.64 11.21
CA ASN A 164 -3.18 -14.81 10.03
C ASN A 164 -3.23 -13.32 10.35
N ILE A 165 -3.29 -12.90 11.62
CA ILE A 165 -3.32 -11.49 12.01
C ILE A 165 -2.10 -10.75 11.44
N ALA A 166 -0.89 -11.26 11.70
CA ALA A 166 0.36 -10.69 11.19
C ALA A 166 0.51 -10.74 9.66
N PHE A 167 -0.32 -11.52 8.96
CA PHE A 167 -0.41 -11.48 7.51
C PHE A 167 -1.23 -10.26 7.06
N TYR A 168 -2.40 -10.03 7.66
CA TYR A 168 -3.28 -8.92 7.31
C TYR A 168 -2.75 -7.55 7.75
N GLU A 169 -2.02 -7.49 8.87
CA GLU A 169 -1.35 -6.26 9.35
C GLU A 169 -0.44 -5.63 8.29
N ARG A 170 0.20 -6.46 7.45
CA ARG A 170 1.07 -6.00 6.34
C ARG A 170 0.33 -5.22 5.26
N PHE A 171 -1.00 -5.28 5.25
CA PHE A 171 -1.86 -4.55 4.33
C PHE A 171 -2.60 -3.38 5.02
N GLY A 172 -2.23 -3.05 6.26
CA GLY A 172 -2.77 -1.94 7.03
C GLY A 172 -4.03 -2.26 7.82
N PHE A 173 -4.44 -3.53 7.89
CA PHE A 173 -5.51 -3.95 8.79
C PHE A 173 -5.02 -3.95 10.24
N LYS A 174 -5.86 -3.51 11.16
CA LYS A 174 -5.60 -3.53 12.60
C LYS A 174 -6.65 -4.40 13.28
N LEU A 175 -6.26 -5.09 14.35
CA LEU A 175 -7.21 -5.81 15.20
C LEU A 175 -8.27 -4.81 15.72
N TYR A 176 -9.55 -5.13 15.53
CA TYR A 176 -10.69 -4.29 15.90
C TYR A 176 -11.43 -4.87 17.10
N SER A 177 -11.82 -6.14 17.01
CA SER A 177 -12.53 -6.85 18.06
C SER A 177 -12.26 -8.35 17.94
N GLN A 178 -12.69 -9.09 18.96
CA GLN A 178 -12.69 -10.55 18.96
C GLN A 178 -14.09 -11.05 19.34
N ALA A 179 -14.48 -12.19 18.77
CA ALA A 179 -15.81 -12.77 18.91
C ALA A 179 -16.09 -13.24 20.34
N LEU A 180 -15.06 -13.78 21.01
CA LEU A 180 -15.09 -14.21 22.39
C LEU A 180 -14.01 -13.50 23.19
N GLU A 181 -14.27 -13.21 24.47
CA GLU A 181 -13.30 -12.59 25.38
C GLU A 181 -12.05 -13.46 25.59
N GLN A 182 -12.22 -14.79 25.57
CA GLN A 182 -11.15 -15.76 25.73
C GLN A 182 -11.12 -16.72 24.55
N ASP A 183 -9.92 -17.10 24.13
CA ASP A 183 -9.72 -18.12 23.10
C ASP A 183 -10.18 -19.48 23.62
N LEU A 184 -10.87 -20.25 22.78
CA LEU A 184 -11.23 -21.62 23.09
C LEU A 184 -10.03 -22.57 22.90
N GLU A 185 -10.21 -23.82 23.30
CA GLU A 185 -9.22 -24.88 23.11
C GLU A 185 -8.69 -24.93 21.66
N GLY A 186 -7.37 -25.02 21.52
CA GLY A 186 -6.70 -24.95 20.22
C GLY A 186 -6.58 -23.52 19.67
N GLY A 187 -6.80 -22.49 20.50
CA GLY A 187 -6.64 -21.08 20.14
C GLY A 187 -7.68 -20.62 19.13
N GLN A 188 -8.95 -21.04 19.31
CA GLN A 188 -10.03 -20.77 18.36
C GLN A 188 -10.87 -19.60 18.82
N ASN A 189 -11.04 -18.63 17.93
CA ASN A 189 -11.83 -17.41 18.13
C ASN A 189 -12.15 -16.82 16.74
N GLY A 190 -12.87 -15.71 16.67
CA GLY A 190 -12.99 -14.88 15.47
C GLY A 190 -12.40 -13.50 15.73
N TRP A 191 -11.35 -13.13 15.00
CA TRP A 191 -10.72 -11.81 15.14
C TRP A 191 -11.12 -10.90 13.99
N TRP A 192 -11.91 -9.88 14.27
CA TRP A 192 -12.19 -8.82 13.32
C TRP A 192 -10.98 -7.93 13.16
N MET A 193 -10.65 -7.64 11.90
CA MET A 193 -9.61 -6.70 11.54
C MET A 193 -10.20 -5.65 10.61
N VAL A 194 -9.94 -4.39 10.93
CA VAL A 194 -10.43 -3.24 10.19
C VAL A 194 -9.25 -2.47 9.62
N ARG A 195 -9.39 -2.09 8.37
CA ARG A 195 -8.58 -1.08 7.73
C ARG A 195 -9.47 0.11 7.48
N ASP A 196 -9.28 1.15 8.29
CA ASP A 196 -10.01 2.39 8.12
C ASP A 196 -9.77 2.98 6.72
N PRO A 197 -10.71 3.81 6.23
CA PRO A 197 -10.46 4.61 5.06
C PRO A 197 -9.13 5.32 5.22
N GLN A 198 -8.31 5.36 4.17
CA GLN A 198 -7.25 6.35 4.18
C GLN A 198 -7.93 7.71 4.29
N SER A 199 -7.54 8.48 5.31
CA SER A 199 -8.13 9.79 5.58
C SER A 199 -8.16 10.59 4.28
N GLU A 200 -9.25 11.31 4.08
CA GLU A 200 -9.35 12.31 3.03
C GLU A 200 -8.28 13.36 3.35
N HIS A 201 -7.12 13.21 2.76
CA HIS A 201 -6.07 14.21 2.86
C HIS A 201 -6.54 15.37 1.99
N ILE A 202 -7.25 16.32 2.59
CA ILE A 202 -7.45 17.63 1.99
C ILE A 202 -6.06 18.23 1.87
N VAL A 203 -5.61 18.48 0.65
CA VAL A 203 -4.30 19.09 0.42
C VAL A 203 -4.49 20.58 0.22
N ARG A 204 -3.58 21.36 0.79
CA ARG A 204 -3.56 22.82 0.67
C ARG A 204 -2.13 23.35 0.68
N PRO A 205 -1.90 24.59 0.22
CA PRO A 205 -0.62 25.26 0.46
C PRO A 205 -0.31 25.36 1.96
N MET A 206 0.98 25.29 2.29
CA MET A 206 1.48 25.64 3.62
C MET A 206 1.10 27.09 3.94
N ARG A 207 0.63 27.34 5.17
CA ARG A 207 0.31 28.67 5.67
C ARG A 207 1.51 29.25 6.43
N ALA A 208 1.59 30.58 6.50
CA ALA A 208 2.58 31.25 7.35
C ALA A 208 2.45 30.80 8.81
N GLY A 209 3.56 30.44 9.45
CA GLY A 209 3.60 29.90 10.81
C GLY A 209 3.56 28.36 10.89
N GLU A 210 3.37 27.66 9.77
CA GLU A 210 3.39 26.18 9.72
C GLU A 210 4.79 25.61 9.39
N GLU A 211 5.81 26.47 9.26
CA GLU A 211 7.15 26.08 8.79
C GLU A 211 7.77 25.02 9.69
N ASP A 212 7.73 25.23 11.01
CA ASP A 212 8.32 24.29 11.99
C ASP A 212 7.59 22.94 11.99
N ILE A 213 6.28 22.92 11.68
CA ILE A 213 5.51 21.68 11.55
C ILE A 213 5.93 20.92 10.30
N VAL A 214 6.09 21.61 9.17
CA VAL A 214 6.55 21.00 7.91
C VAL A 214 7.97 20.46 8.04
N ILE A 215 8.86 21.20 8.70
CA ILE A 215 10.22 20.75 9.01
C ILE A 215 10.19 19.46 9.82
N ASP A 216 9.32 19.37 10.83
CA ASP A 216 9.15 18.14 11.63
C ASP A 216 8.57 16.97 10.82
N ILE A 217 7.60 17.21 9.92
CA ILE A 217 7.07 16.18 9.01
C ILE A 217 8.19 15.60 8.13
N LEU A 218 8.94 16.47 7.46
CA LEU A 218 10.01 16.06 6.54
C LEU A 218 11.15 15.39 7.30
N SER A 219 11.59 15.98 8.42
CA SER A 219 12.63 15.40 9.29
C SER A 219 12.25 13.99 9.75
N THR A 220 11.00 13.79 10.19
CA THR A 220 10.49 12.49 10.62
C THR A 220 10.47 11.47 9.48
N ALA A 221 9.98 11.88 8.30
CA ALA A 221 9.88 11.01 7.14
C ALA A 221 11.26 10.55 6.63
N PHE A 222 12.20 11.50 6.54
CA PHE A 222 13.52 11.29 5.97
C PHE A 222 14.55 10.75 6.97
N TYR A 223 14.31 10.86 8.28
CA TYR A 223 15.14 10.21 9.31
C TYR A 223 15.32 8.70 9.10
N ARG A 224 14.32 8.04 8.51
CA ARG A 224 14.33 6.61 8.21
C ARG A 224 14.80 6.27 6.81
N ASP A 225 15.08 7.27 5.98
CA ASP A 225 15.50 7.05 4.59
C ASP A 225 16.88 6.37 4.52
N GLU A 226 17.02 5.42 3.59
CA GLU A 226 18.22 4.61 3.48
C GLU A 226 19.42 5.39 2.91
N TRP A 227 19.18 6.42 2.09
CA TRP A 227 20.23 7.34 1.67
C TRP A 227 20.75 8.14 2.87
N ILE A 228 19.86 8.73 3.65
CA ILE A 228 20.24 9.57 4.79
C ILE A 228 20.89 8.75 5.92
N LYS A 229 20.42 7.51 6.17
CA LYS A 229 21.11 6.59 7.10
C LYS A 229 22.52 6.24 6.64
N TRP A 230 22.73 6.10 5.33
CA TRP A 230 24.02 5.74 4.79
C TRP A 230 25.00 6.92 4.84
N THR A 231 24.53 8.12 4.50
CA THR A 231 25.32 9.35 4.59
C THR A 231 25.62 9.73 6.02
N THR A 232 24.65 9.55 6.93
CA THR A 232 24.76 9.93 8.34
C THR A 232 24.31 8.77 9.25
N PRO A 233 25.20 7.80 9.54
CA PRO A 233 24.86 6.60 10.31
C PRO A 233 24.49 6.88 11.77
N ASP A 234 25.09 7.89 12.40
CA ASP A 234 24.79 8.26 13.78
C ASP A 234 23.40 8.89 13.91
N ASP A 235 22.56 8.32 14.79
CA ASP A 235 21.16 8.71 14.96
C ASP A 235 21.00 10.16 15.43
N ASN A 236 21.86 10.64 16.34
CA ASN A 236 21.76 12.00 16.88
C ASN A 236 22.23 13.04 15.86
N ALA A 237 23.33 12.75 15.16
CA ALA A 237 23.83 13.57 14.07
C ALA A 237 22.78 13.65 12.95
N ARG A 238 22.19 12.52 12.56
CA ARG A 238 21.16 12.46 11.52
C ARG A 238 19.92 13.27 11.87
N ALA A 239 19.44 13.18 13.11
CA ALA A 239 18.31 13.99 13.55
C ALA A 239 18.60 15.50 13.47
N LYS A 240 19.83 15.91 13.83
CA LYS A 240 20.27 17.31 13.76
C LYS A 240 20.45 17.78 12.32
N GLU A 241 21.06 16.98 11.46
CA GLU A 241 21.29 17.32 10.04
C GLU A 241 19.97 17.43 9.27
N CYS A 242 19.06 16.46 9.40
CA CYS A 242 17.72 16.57 8.82
C CYS A 242 17.04 17.88 9.24
N LEU A 243 17.11 18.22 10.53
CA LEU A 243 16.50 19.44 11.04
C LEU A 243 17.11 20.69 10.38
N VAL A 244 18.44 20.75 10.23
CA VAL A 244 19.15 21.87 9.60
C VAL A 244 18.78 21.98 8.11
N ASP A 245 18.87 20.87 7.37
CA ASP A 245 18.65 20.84 5.92
C ASP A 245 17.21 21.22 5.58
N PHE A 246 16.22 20.59 6.24
CA PHE A 246 14.82 20.90 5.98
C PHE A 246 14.44 22.31 6.48
N THR A 247 15.10 22.83 7.52
CA THR A 247 14.91 24.24 7.91
C THR A 247 15.36 25.18 6.80
N ALA A 248 16.52 24.94 6.19
CA ALA A 248 17.03 25.77 5.11
C ALA A 248 16.09 25.76 3.89
N ILE A 249 15.55 24.60 3.53
CA ILE A 249 14.63 24.45 2.40
C ILE A 249 13.29 25.13 2.69
N VAL A 250 12.63 24.77 3.79
CA VAL A 250 11.26 25.23 4.11
C VAL A 250 11.21 26.73 4.37
N LYS A 251 12.26 27.29 4.98
CA LYS A 251 12.36 28.73 5.26
C LYS A 251 13.03 29.51 4.12
N SER A 252 13.36 28.86 3.00
CA SER A 252 13.87 29.57 1.83
C SER A 252 12.80 30.49 1.23
N SER A 253 13.22 31.63 0.68
CA SER A 253 12.34 32.57 -0.01
C SER A 253 12.32 32.34 -1.53
N ASP A 254 12.48 31.10 -2.00
CA ASP A 254 12.48 30.78 -3.43
C ASP A 254 11.08 31.00 -4.03
N PRO A 255 10.88 31.97 -4.94
CA PRO A 255 9.58 32.24 -5.55
C PRO A 255 9.10 31.12 -6.47
N ASN A 256 9.97 30.18 -6.86
CA ASN A 256 9.62 29.02 -7.69
C ASN A 256 9.18 27.81 -6.85
N MET A 257 9.31 27.87 -5.53
CA MET A 257 8.98 26.80 -4.63
C MET A 257 7.54 26.90 -4.13
N VAL A 258 6.83 25.78 -4.12
CA VAL A 258 5.51 25.64 -3.52
C VAL A 258 5.52 24.48 -2.56
N ILE A 259 5.18 24.75 -1.30
CA ILE A 259 5.04 23.72 -0.27
C ILE A 259 3.56 23.44 -0.06
N GLU A 260 3.17 22.18 -0.21
CA GLU A 260 1.83 21.68 0.07
C GLU A 260 1.84 20.75 1.28
N VAL A 261 0.76 20.80 2.04
CA VAL A 261 0.54 19.97 3.22
C VAL A 261 -0.83 19.32 3.14
N THR A 262 -0.97 18.17 3.79
CA THR A 262 -2.29 17.66 4.13
C THR A 262 -2.88 18.53 5.26
N ASP A 263 -4.20 18.74 5.28
CA ASP A 263 -4.85 19.67 6.22
C ASP A 263 -4.71 19.21 7.67
N ASP A 264 -4.61 17.88 7.88
CA ASP A 264 -4.28 17.24 9.16
C ASP A 264 -2.79 17.36 9.55
N LEU A 265 -1.96 18.02 8.73
CA LEU A 265 -0.52 18.23 8.92
C LEU A 265 0.26 16.92 9.15
N ASN A 266 -0.18 15.85 8.49
CA ASN A 266 0.46 14.54 8.54
C ASN A 266 1.46 14.30 7.39
N GLY A 267 1.32 15.03 6.27
CA GLY A 267 2.22 14.93 5.12
C GLY A 267 2.53 16.29 4.50
N ALA A 268 3.69 16.37 3.86
CA ALA A 268 4.17 17.55 3.15
C ALA A 268 4.86 17.17 1.84
N ALA A 269 4.75 18.03 0.83
CA ALA A 269 5.47 17.93 -0.43
C ALA A 269 6.04 19.31 -0.83
N VAL A 270 7.28 19.31 -1.31
CA VAL A 270 7.97 20.50 -1.83
C VAL A 270 8.10 20.35 -3.33
N TRP A 271 7.54 21.32 -4.05
CA TRP A 271 7.56 21.39 -5.50
C TRP A 271 8.34 22.61 -5.96
N ILE A 272 9.19 22.48 -6.99
CA ILE A 272 10.02 23.58 -7.49
C ILE A 272 9.86 23.71 -9.01
N HIS A 273 9.49 24.88 -9.50
CA HIS A 273 9.46 25.16 -10.94
C HIS A 273 10.88 25.38 -11.48
N ARG A 274 11.36 24.45 -12.33
CA ARG A 274 12.68 24.54 -12.98
C ARG A 274 12.53 25.18 -14.36
N ASN A 275 12.75 26.49 -14.43
CA ASN A 275 12.60 27.30 -15.65
C ASN A 275 13.88 27.30 -16.52
N GLU A 276 13.74 27.68 -17.80
CA GLU A 276 14.79 27.60 -18.83
C GLU A 276 16.06 28.44 -18.52
N ASN A 277 16.01 29.43 -17.61
CA ASN A 277 17.08 30.44 -17.43
C ASN A 277 17.52 30.71 -15.97
N VAL A 278 17.72 29.68 -15.15
CA VAL A 278 18.43 29.83 -13.87
C VAL A 278 19.69 28.96 -13.91
N GLY A 279 20.84 29.55 -13.54
CA GLY A 279 22.18 28.97 -13.65
C GLY A 279 22.31 27.54 -13.10
N ALA A 280 23.40 26.88 -13.46
CA ALA A 280 23.67 25.45 -13.29
C ALA A 280 23.63 24.89 -11.86
N ASP A 281 23.26 25.70 -10.86
CA ASP A 281 22.89 25.20 -9.54
C ASP A 281 21.45 24.70 -9.62
N ASP A 282 21.33 23.40 -9.87
CA ASP A 282 20.07 22.70 -9.95
C ASP A 282 19.41 22.54 -8.57
N GLY A 283 20.02 23.03 -7.48
CA GLY A 283 19.51 22.87 -6.11
C GLY A 283 19.25 21.41 -5.76
N VAL A 284 19.80 20.46 -6.52
CA VAL A 284 19.73 19.02 -6.26
C VAL A 284 20.77 18.62 -5.21
N CYS A 285 21.73 19.52 -4.98
CA CYS A 285 22.86 19.31 -4.09
C CYS A 285 22.80 20.32 -2.95
N HIS A 286 22.23 19.95 -1.82
CA HIS A 286 22.57 20.63 -0.58
C HIS A 286 24.07 20.40 -0.33
N GLU A 287 24.82 21.46 -0.07
CA GLU A 287 26.23 21.34 0.32
C GLU A 287 26.31 20.57 1.64
N TYR A 288 26.55 19.27 1.55
CA TYR A 288 26.84 18.42 2.70
C TYR A 288 28.27 18.72 3.19
N GLU A 289 28.44 19.85 3.87
CA GLU A 289 29.75 20.30 4.34
C GLU A 289 30.36 19.37 5.40
N SER A 290 29.53 18.60 6.14
CA SER A 290 29.89 17.83 7.35
C SER A 290 30.44 16.41 7.14
N MET A 291 30.52 15.91 5.91
CA MET A 291 30.70 14.47 5.66
C MET A 291 32.13 14.09 5.26
N ASP A 292 33.05 13.93 6.21
CA ASP A 292 34.46 13.63 5.91
C ASP A 292 34.70 12.18 5.39
N GLU A 293 33.93 11.17 5.84
CA GLU A 293 34.17 9.76 5.45
C GLU A 293 33.64 9.37 4.07
N PHE A 294 32.55 10.00 3.59
CA PHE A 294 31.89 9.67 2.32
C PHE A 294 31.96 10.79 1.28
N ARG A 295 32.71 11.86 1.56
CA ARG A 295 32.72 13.12 0.81
C ARG A 295 32.88 12.93 -0.70
N ASP A 296 33.81 12.09 -1.12
CA ASP A 296 34.13 11.90 -2.54
C ASP A 296 33.13 11.00 -3.26
N GLU A 297 32.48 10.08 -2.55
CA GLU A 297 31.43 9.22 -3.12
C GLU A 297 30.12 10.00 -3.24
N VAL A 298 29.71 10.69 -2.17
CA VAL A 298 28.51 11.55 -2.15
C VAL A 298 28.63 12.69 -3.16
N ARG A 299 29.78 13.36 -3.25
CA ARG A 299 30.00 14.40 -4.25
C ARG A 299 29.87 13.86 -5.67
N ARG A 300 30.50 12.72 -5.99
CA ARG A 300 30.38 12.08 -7.32
C ARG A 300 28.94 11.74 -7.67
N ILE A 301 28.13 11.38 -6.68
CA ILE A 301 26.73 11.03 -6.88
C ILE A 301 25.92 12.27 -7.22
N LEU A 302 26.03 13.30 -6.37
CA LEU A 302 25.37 14.59 -6.54
C LEU A 302 25.75 15.24 -7.88
N GLU A 303 27.03 15.21 -8.25
CA GLU A 303 27.53 15.66 -9.57
C GLU A 303 26.93 14.86 -10.75
N GLY A 304 26.51 13.61 -10.53
CA GLY A 304 25.91 12.76 -11.57
C GLY A 304 24.40 12.94 -11.73
N ILE A 305 23.69 13.42 -10.71
CA ILE A 305 22.23 13.54 -10.75
C ILE A 305 21.83 14.69 -11.69
N GLY A 306 22.42 15.86 -11.52
CA GLY A 306 22.10 17.06 -12.30
C GLY A 306 22.22 16.89 -13.81
N PRO A 307 23.36 16.42 -14.33
CA PRO A 307 23.55 16.19 -15.77
C PRO A 307 22.59 15.18 -16.39
N ALA A 308 22.04 14.26 -15.61
CA ALA A 308 21.07 13.26 -16.06
C ALA A 308 19.61 13.76 -16.00
N ALA A 309 19.37 14.99 -15.52
CA ALA A 309 18.05 15.57 -15.40
C ALA A 309 17.36 15.75 -16.78
N PRO A 310 16.03 15.70 -16.83
CA PRO A 310 15.30 15.99 -18.06
C PRO A 310 15.50 17.45 -18.48
N PRO A 311 15.34 17.77 -19.79
CA PRO A 311 15.42 19.14 -20.25
C PRO A 311 14.29 19.99 -19.67
N ARG A 312 14.65 21.19 -19.20
CA ARG A 312 13.75 22.25 -18.72
C ARG A 312 12.85 22.77 -19.86
N PRO A 313 11.66 23.32 -19.56
CA PRO A 313 11.07 23.48 -18.24
C PRO A 313 10.38 22.21 -17.71
N TYR A 314 10.36 22.06 -16.39
CA TYR A 314 9.55 21.04 -15.69
C TYR A 314 9.24 21.47 -14.25
N LEU A 315 8.16 20.94 -13.70
CA LEU A 315 7.87 20.99 -12.27
C LEU A 315 8.61 19.85 -11.58
N PHE A 316 9.44 20.15 -10.60
CA PHE A 316 10.22 19.18 -9.86
C PHE A 316 9.53 18.83 -8.55
N LEU A 317 9.27 17.55 -8.29
CA LEU A 317 8.94 17.07 -6.94
C LEU A 317 10.25 16.82 -6.21
N ASP A 318 10.63 17.77 -5.37
CA ASP A 318 11.90 17.76 -4.65
C ASP A 318 11.83 16.85 -3.41
N LEU A 319 10.84 17.11 -2.55
CA LEU A 319 10.63 16.36 -1.32
C LEU A 319 9.18 15.92 -1.19
N ILE A 320 8.98 14.73 -0.62
CA ILE A 320 7.67 14.26 -0.20
C ILE A 320 7.79 13.31 1.00
N GLY A 321 7.00 13.54 2.03
CA GLY A 321 7.07 12.76 3.27
C GLY A 321 5.79 12.80 4.08
N SER A 322 5.63 11.83 4.99
CA SER A 322 4.58 11.81 5.99
C SER A 322 5.09 11.29 7.33
N LYS A 323 4.53 11.78 8.44
CA LYS A 323 4.88 11.33 9.80
C LYS A 323 4.48 9.87 10.02
N VAL A 324 3.34 9.49 9.46
CA VAL A 324 2.83 8.12 9.51
C VAL A 324 2.85 7.52 8.11
N GLU A 325 3.56 6.41 7.95
CA GLU A 325 3.59 5.66 6.69
C GLU A 325 2.24 4.98 6.41
N GLY A 326 1.93 4.76 5.12
CA GLY A 326 0.76 3.99 4.71
C GLY A 326 -0.60 4.70 4.86
N THR A 327 -0.62 5.96 5.27
CA THR A 327 -1.85 6.78 5.40
C THR A 327 -2.37 7.32 4.06
N GLY A 328 -1.56 7.25 3.00
CA GLY A 328 -1.92 7.77 1.68
C GLY A 328 -1.64 9.26 1.48
N ALA A 329 -1.04 9.96 2.47
CA ALA A 329 -0.74 11.39 2.39
C ALA A 329 0.10 11.77 1.16
N ALA A 330 1.19 11.03 0.89
CA ALA A 330 2.01 11.24 -0.30
C ALA A 330 1.23 11.08 -1.62
N SER A 331 0.34 10.09 -1.70
CA SER A 331 -0.53 9.90 -2.87
C SER A 331 -1.47 11.08 -3.08
N ALA A 332 -2.03 11.62 -2.00
CA ALA A 332 -2.93 12.77 -2.06
C ALA A 332 -2.20 14.04 -2.50
N LEU A 333 -1.01 14.30 -1.95
CA LEU A 333 -0.15 15.44 -2.33
C LEU A 333 0.19 15.41 -3.83
N ILE A 334 0.60 14.25 -4.35
CA ILE A 334 0.90 14.08 -5.78
C ILE A 334 -0.34 14.31 -6.63
N ARG A 335 -1.48 13.67 -6.32
CA ARG A 335 -2.71 13.85 -7.10
C ARG A 335 -3.18 15.30 -7.10
N HIS A 336 -3.22 15.93 -5.93
CA HIS A 336 -3.65 17.32 -5.77
C HIS A 336 -2.87 18.25 -6.70
N ARG A 337 -1.54 18.09 -6.76
CA ARG A 337 -0.69 18.87 -7.65
C ARG A 337 -0.94 18.54 -9.12
N LEU A 338 -0.93 17.24 -9.47
CA LEU A 338 -1.08 16.80 -10.86
C LEU A 338 -2.44 17.19 -11.47
N GLU A 339 -3.50 17.31 -10.66
CA GLU A 339 -4.82 17.77 -11.09
C GLU A 339 -4.89 19.29 -11.37
N ARG A 340 -3.94 20.07 -10.84
CA ARG A 340 -3.93 21.54 -10.90
C ARG A 340 -2.90 22.12 -11.85
N ILE A 341 -1.91 21.33 -12.26
CA ILE A 341 -0.96 21.74 -13.29
C ILE A 341 -1.63 21.67 -14.67
N GLY A 342 -1.23 22.57 -15.58
CA GLY A 342 -1.72 22.54 -16.96
C GLY A 342 -1.25 21.27 -17.68
N ASN A 343 -2.03 20.81 -18.67
CA ASN A 343 -1.74 19.59 -19.44
C ASN A 343 -0.35 19.60 -20.11
N ASP A 344 0.20 20.79 -20.36
CA ASP A 344 1.51 20.99 -21.00
C ASP A 344 2.69 20.98 -20.02
N THR A 345 2.44 20.74 -18.72
CA THR A 345 3.48 20.77 -17.69
C THR A 345 4.13 19.40 -17.52
N LYS A 346 5.40 19.30 -17.89
CA LYS A 346 6.25 18.14 -17.56
C LYS A 346 6.52 18.13 -16.06
N VAL A 347 6.45 16.96 -15.43
CA VAL A 347 6.80 16.77 -14.01
C VAL A 347 7.94 15.79 -13.90
N ALA A 348 8.96 16.13 -13.12
CA ALA A 348 10.12 15.29 -12.89
C ALA A 348 10.34 15.08 -11.39
N LEU A 349 10.94 13.95 -11.05
CA LEU A 349 11.49 13.68 -9.72
C LEU A 349 12.68 12.75 -9.89
N TRP A 350 13.55 12.69 -8.89
CA TRP A 350 14.49 11.59 -8.79
C TRP A 350 14.27 10.84 -7.47
N THR A 351 14.63 9.56 -7.44
CA THR A 351 14.57 8.78 -6.22
C THR A 351 15.78 7.87 -6.11
N GLY A 352 16.35 7.82 -4.90
CA GLY A 352 17.41 6.88 -4.52
C GLY A 352 16.92 5.43 -4.40
N ASN A 353 15.62 5.25 -4.14
CA ASN A 353 15.04 3.99 -3.73
C ASN A 353 14.28 3.28 -4.86
N LYS A 354 14.83 2.14 -5.29
CA LYS A 354 14.27 1.33 -6.40
C LYS A 354 12.85 0.86 -6.13
N GLN A 355 12.47 0.67 -4.87
CA GLN A 355 11.13 0.23 -4.49
C GLN A 355 10.08 1.33 -4.71
N ASN A 356 10.48 2.60 -4.65
CA ASN A 356 9.59 3.75 -4.83
C ASN A 356 9.16 3.94 -6.29
N ARG A 357 9.85 3.34 -7.27
CA ARG A 357 9.46 3.47 -8.68
C ARG A 357 8.03 3.03 -8.96
N LYS A 358 7.63 1.86 -8.44
CA LYS A 358 6.27 1.33 -8.59
C LYS A 358 5.20 2.17 -7.91
N PHE A 359 5.59 3.01 -6.95
CA PHE A 359 4.68 3.97 -6.34
C PHE A 359 4.43 5.13 -7.31
N TYR A 360 5.48 5.75 -7.84
CA TYR A 360 5.37 6.88 -8.77
C TYR A 360 4.77 6.49 -10.14
N GLU A 361 5.05 5.27 -10.63
CA GLU A 361 4.47 4.74 -11.88
C GLU A 361 2.92 4.78 -11.89
N ARG A 362 2.27 4.68 -10.73
CA ARG A 362 0.81 4.77 -10.59
C ARG A 362 0.24 6.14 -10.92
N PHE A 363 1.07 7.18 -10.80
CA PHE A 363 0.75 8.55 -11.19
C PHE A 363 1.25 8.86 -12.60
N GLY A 364 1.67 7.84 -13.37
CA GLY A 364 2.11 7.94 -14.76
C GLY A 364 3.51 8.46 -14.97
N PHE A 365 4.35 8.50 -13.92
CA PHE A 365 5.78 8.71 -14.08
C PHE A 365 6.43 7.49 -14.73
N LYS A 366 7.41 7.73 -15.61
CA LYS A 366 8.18 6.70 -16.30
C LYS A 366 9.67 6.90 -16.07
N PRO A 367 10.49 5.83 -16.01
CA PRO A 367 11.94 5.96 -15.99
C PRO A 367 12.43 6.79 -17.18
N TYR A 368 13.21 7.83 -16.89
CA TYR A 368 13.82 8.71 -17.89
C TYR A 368 15.33 8.44 -18.02
N ALA A 369 16.05 8.57 -16.89
CA ALA A 369 17.48 8.34 -16.84
C ALA A 369 17.88 7.75 -15.50
N GLN A 370 19.02 7.06 -15.51
CA GLN A 370 19.72 6.63 -14.31
C GLN A 370 20.96 7.51 -14.17
N ALA A 371 21.13 8.16 -13.03
CA ALA A 371 22.24 9.05 -12.79
C ALA A 371 23.57 8.29 -12.71
N LEU A 372 23.58 7.08 -12.14
CA LEU A 372 24.80 6.28 -11.95
C LEU A 372 24.73 4.95 -12.69
N LYS A 373 25.81 4.61 -13.40
CA LYS A 373 25.91 3.33 -14.14
C LYS A 373 25.85 2.09 -13.23
N GLU A 374 26.25 2.24 -11.96
CA GLU A 374 26.32 1.16 -10.98
C GLU A 374 25.53 1.53 -9.72
N ASP A 375 25.00 0.52 -9.02
CA ASP A 375 24.36 0.71 -7.72
C ASP A 375 25.41 1.07 -6.65
N LEU A 376 25.00 1.89 -5.69
CA LEU A 376 25.82 2.33 -4.58
C LEU A 376 26.18 1.18 -3.63
N PRO A 377 27.20 1.34 -2.76
CA PRO A 377 27.52 0.35 -1.72
C PRO A 377 26.32 0.04 -0.79
N CYS A 378 25.45 1.03 -0.57
CA CYS A 378 24.19 0.86 0.15
C CYS A 378 23.05 0.22 -0.67
N GLY A 379 23.32 -0.16 -1.93
CA GLY A 379 22.37 -0.76 -2.86
C GLY A 379 21.37 0.23 -3.46
N GLN A 380 21.55 1.53 -3.26
CA GLN A 380 20.71 2.60 -3.80
C GLN A 380 21.27 3.11 -5.15
N ASN A 381 20.49 3.87 -5.90
CA ASN A 381 20.95 4.60 -7.10
C ASN A 381 19.98 5.74 -7.37
N ALA A 382 20.37 6.79 -8.08
CA ALA A 382 19.44 7.87 -8.41
C ALA A 382 18.79 7.64 -9.78
N TRP A 383 17.47 7.50 -9.79
CA TRP A 383 16.68 7.38 -11.02
C TRP A 383 15.79 8.58 -11.21
N TRP A 384 15.96 9.26 -12.35
CA TRP A 384 15.04 10.26 -12.83
C TRP A 384 13.79 9.59 -13.38
N LEU A 385 12.65 10.06 -12.88
CA LEU A 385 11.31 9.66 -13.28
C LEU A 385 10.60 10.89 -13.84
N VAL A 386 10.04 10.76 -15.03
CA VAL A 386 9.38 11.85 -15.74
C VAL A 386 7.94 11.46 -16.07
N ARG A 387 7.03 12.38 -15.82
CA ARG A 387 5.69 12.40 -16.37
C ARG A 387 5.66 13.50 -17.43
N ASP A 388 5.54 13.10 -18.68
CA ASP A 388 5.38 14.05 -19.78
C ASP A 388 4.06 14.82 -19.64
N ALA A 389 4.02 15.98 -20.30
CA ALA A 389 2.78 16.65 -20.62
C ALA A 389 1.80 15.62 -21.21
N SER A 390 0.55 15.65 -20.75
CA SER A 390 -0.45 14.70 -21.25
C SER A 390 -0.64 15.00 -22.73
N ASP A 391 -0.29 14.08 -23.63
CA ASP A 391 -0.61 14.20 -25.05
C ASP A 391 -2.09 14.52 -25.14
N SER A 392 -2.40 15.75 -25.55
CA SER A 392 -3.76 16.14 -25.89
C SER A 392 -4.36 15.00 -26.71
N MET A 393 -5.49 14.45 -26.24
CA MET A 393 -6.30 13.57 -27.05
C MET A 393 -6.47 14.24 -28.41
N LYS A 394 -5.80 13.69 -29.43
CA LYS A 394 -6.14 13.96 -30.82
C LYS A 394 -7.62 13.61 -30.92
N LYS A 395 -8.45 14.65 -30.94
CA LYS A 395 -9.89 14.55 -31.18
C LYS A 395 -10.16 13.93 -32.55
#